data_AF-A0A3D1XRI4-F1
#
_entry.id   AF-A0A3D1XRI4-F1
#
_cell.length_a   1.000
_cell.length_b   1.000
_cell.length_c   1.000
_cell.angle_alpha   90.00
_cell.angle_beta   90.00
_cell.angle_gamma   90.00
#
_symmetry.space_group_name_H-M   'P 1'
#
loop_
_entity.id
_entity.type
_entity.pdbx_description
1 polymer ?
#
loop_
_entity_poly.entity_id
_entity_poly.type
_entity_poly.pdbx_seq_one_letter_code
_entity_poly.pdbx_strand_id
1 'polypeptide(L)'
;VEYFGPGTKSISCTGKATITNMGAEIGATTSTFGYDENMLPYLRATDRGAIADLCEQYAEHLQSDPSVQNDPEKYYDEYYEIDLSTLEPHIVGPHTPDLGRPVSAMSSEVDQKGYAEPISAALIGSCTNSSYEDMTRSISLVRQAKKAGVPIKTSLLVTPGSETIYQTIIRDGILKEFEDAGATVLANACGPCIGQWKRDDMKKGDKNSILTSYNRNFAKRNDGNPETLGFISSPELVVAMAFGGSMKFNPMTDSLKDKDGNDFKFE
;
A
#
# COMPACT_ATOMS: atom_id res chain seq x y z
N VAL A 1 -0.34 -16.54 -11.10
CA VAL A 1 0.60 -16.81 -9.98
C VAL A 1 -0.16 -17.43 -8.83
N GLU A 2 0.29 -18.57 -8.33
CA GLU A 2 -0.29 -19.18 -7.15
C GLU A 2 0.64 -18.98 -5.95
N TYR A 3 0.09 -18.50 -4.84
CA TYR A 3 0.83 -18.26 -3.61
C TYR A 3 0.48 -19.35 -2.58
N PHE A 4 1.50 -20.02 -2.06
CA PHE A 4 1.38 -21.08 -1.05
C PHE A 4 2.57 -21.05 -0.07
N GLY A 5 2.58 -21.96 0.90
CA GLY A 5 3.61 -22.04 1.93
C GLY A 5 3.21 -21.40 3.27
N PRO A 6 3.99 -21.64 4.34
CA PRO A 6 3.60 -21.28 5.70
C PRO A 6 3.43 -19.77 5.91
N GLY A 7 4.21 -18.95 5.18
CA GLY A 7 4.11 -17.49 5.23
C GLY A 7 2.75 -16.95 4.80
N THR A 8 1.98 -17.67 3.98
CA THR A 8 0.65 -17.21 3.55
C THR A 8 -0.35 -17.08 4.70
N LYS A 9 -0.12 -17.82 5.80
CA LYS A 9 -0.93 -17.78 7.02
C LYS A 9 -0.67 -16.56 7.90
N SER A 10 0.38 -15.78 7.64
CA SER A 10 0.61 -14.50 8.33
C SER A 10 -0.08 -13.31 7.65
N ILE A 11 -0.74 -13.53 6.51
CA ILE A 11 -1.31 -12.49 5.66
C ILE A 11 -2.83 -12.50 5.79
N SER A 12 -3.42 -11.34 6.09
CA SER A 12 -4.88 -11.19 6.15
C SER A 12 -5.55 -11.42 4.80
N CYS A 13 -6.86 -11.66 4.79
CA CYS A 13 -7.63 -11.79 3.54
C CYS A 13 -7.47 -10.57 2.62
N THR A 14 -7.45 -9.36 3.18
CA THR A 14 -7.28 -8.11 2.41
C THR A 14 -5.84 -7.91 1.95
N GLY A 15 -4.84 -8.28 2.75
CA GLY A 15 -3.45 -8.30 2.30
C GLY A 15 -3.21 -9.29 1.15
N LYS A 16 -3.84 -10.46 1.19
CA LYS A 16 -3.85 -11.42 0.06
C LYS A 16 -4.49 -10.80 -1.19
N ALA A 17 -5.57 -10.04 -1.03
CA ALA A 17 -6.20 -9.31 -2.13
C ALA A 17 -5.27 -8.25 -2.73
N THR A 18 -4.48 -7.53 -1.92
CA THR A 18 -3.44 -6.59 -2.39
C THR A 18 -2.37 -7.30 -3.23
N ILE A 19 -1.84 -8.42 -2.75
CA ILE A 19 -0.81 -9.18 -3.46
C ILE A 19 -1.34 -9.69 -4.81
N THR A 20 -2.55 -10.28 -4.80
CA THR A 20 -3.16 -10.79 -6.03
C THR A 20 -3.56 -9.69 -7.01
N ASN A 21 -3.95 -8.50 -6.52
CA ASN A 21 -4.21 -7.32 -7.34
C ASN A 21 -2.99 -6.92 -8.17
N MET A 22 -1.82 -6.83 -7.53
CA MET A 22 -0.57 -6.44 -8.20
C MET A 22 0.02 -7.54 -9.11
N GLY A 23 -0.57 -8.74 -9.10
CA GLY A 23 -0.23 -9.77 -10.09
C GLY A 23 -0.55 -9.36 -11.53
N ALA A 24 -1.44 -8.39 -11.74
CA ALA A 24 -1.75 -7.88 -13.07
C ALA A 24 -0.56 -7.13 -13.70
N GLU A 25 0.31 -6.53 -12.89
CA GLU A 25 1.41 -5.68 -13.32
C GLU A 25 2.60 -6.47 -13.87
N ILE A 26 2.69 -7.76 -13.53
CA ILE A 26 3.62 -8.72 -14.14
C ILE A 26 3.01 -9.47 -15.34
N GLY A 27 1.78 -9.11 -15.75
CA GLY A 27 1.09 -9.74 -16.88
C GLY A 27 0.54 -11.14 -16.60
N ALA A 28 0.40 -11.52 -15.32
CA ALA A 28 -0.22 -12.79 -14.98
C ALA A 28 -1.70 -12.82 -15.45
N THR A 29 -2.15 -13.98 -15.92
CA THR A 29 -3.58 -14.16 -16.27
C THR A 29 -4.48 -13.92 -15.05
N THR A 30 -4.06 -14.43 -13.89
CA THR A 30 -4.65 -14.16 -12.58
C THR A 30 -3.64 -14.53 -11.50
N SER A 31 -3.96 -14.15 -10.26
CA SER A 31 -3.22 -14.52 -9.06
C SER A 31 -4.16 -15.06 -7.99
N THR A 32 -3.74 -16.07 -7.25
CA THR A 32 -4.59 -16.73 -6.25
C THR A 32 -3.81 -17.19 -5.02
N PHE A 33 -4.51 -17.22 -3.88
CA PHE A 33 -4.10 -17.94 -2.68
C PHE A 33 -5.07 -19.10 -2.46
N GLY A 34 -4.55 -20.25 -2.03
CA GLY A 34 -5.40 -21.30 -1.49
C GLY A 34 -6.15 -20.81 -0.26
N TYR A 35 -7.31 -21.41 0.01
CA TYR A 35 -8.11 -21.14 1.19
C TYR A 35 -7.27 -21.30 2.47
N ASP A 36 -7.42 -20.35 3.39
CA ASP A 36 -6.91 -20.47 4.75
C ASP A 36 -7.84 -19.81 5.77
N GLU A 37 -7.58 -20.07 7.05
CA GLU A 37 -8.36 -19.59 8.18
C GLU A 37 -8.46 -18.05 8.23
N ASN A 38 -7.50 -17.32 7.65
CA ASN A 38 -7.51 -15.84 7.63
C ASN A 38 -8.55 -15.26 6.67
N MET A 39 -9.13 -16.08 5.78
CA MET A 39 -10.25 -15.66 4.93
C MET A 39 -11.58 -15.65 5.70
N LEU A 40 -11.70 -16.44 6.77
CA LEU A 40 -12.95 -16.60 7.51
C LEU A 40 -13.38 -15.32 8.25
N PRO A 41 -12.51 -14.59 8.98
CA PRO A 41 -12.91 -13.33 9.61
C PRO A 41 -13.47 -12.33 8.60
N TYR A 42 -12.88 -12.26 7.39
CA TYR A 42 -13.37 -11.38 6.33
C TYR A 42 -14.75 -11.80 5.83
N LEU A 43 -14.97 -13.08 5.53
CA LEU A 43 -16.27 -13.59 5.11
C LEU A 43 -17.33 -13.32 6.19
N ARG A 44 -17.04 -13.61 7.45
CA ARG A 44 -17.98 -13.37 8.56
C ARG A 44 -18.26 -11.89 8.77
N ALA A 45 -17.23 -11.03 8.71
CA ALA A 45 -17.38 -9.57 8.87
C ALA A 45 -18.13 -8.90 7.70
N THR A 46 -18.34 -9.61 6.59
CA THR A 46 -19.05 -9.12 5.40
C THR A 46 -20.34 -9.91 5.16
N ASP A 47 -20.98 -10.37 6.25
CA ASP A 47 -22.28 -11.05 6.26
C ASP A 47 -22.34 -12.34 5.44
N ARG A 48 -21.19 -13.02 5.26
CA ARG A 48 -21.06 -14.28 4.51
C ARG A 48 -20.70 -15.46 5.41
N GLY A 49 -21.23 -15.47 6.64
CA GLY A 49 -20.97 -16.54 7.62
C GLY A 49 -21.28 -17.95 7.10
N ALA A 50 -22.40 -18.13 6.39
CA ALA A 50 -22.74 -19.42 5.79
C ALA A 50 -21.73 -19.88 4.72
N ILE A 51 -21.10 -18.95 3.99
CA ILE A 51 -20.03 -19.29 3.04
C ILE A 51 -18.76 -19.65 3.80
N ALA A 52 -18.43 -18.94 4.87
CA ALA A 52 -17.30 -19.28 5.73
C ALA A 52 -17.42 -20.72 6.27
N ASP A 53 -18.61 -21.09 6.78
CA ASP A 53 -18.88 -22.45 7.27
C ASP A 53 -18.70 -23.52 6.17
N LEU A 54 -19.15 -23.23 4.94
CA LEU A 54 -18.95 -24.12 3.79
C LEU A 54 -17.47 -24.21 3.38
N CYS A 55 -16.73 -23.10 3.38
CA CYS A 55 -15.29 -23.12 3.10
C CYS A 55 -14.53 -23.98 4.11
N GLU A 56 -14.90 -23.91 5.40
CA GLU A 56 -14.33 -24.77 6.43
C GLU A 56 -14.67 -26.25 6.17
N GLN A 57 -15.93 -26.55 5.83
CA GLN A 57 -16.38 -27.91 5.54
C GLN A 57 -15.67 -28.54 4.34
N TYR A 58 -15.37 -27.75 3.30
CA TYR A 58 -14.76 -28.21 2.05
C TYR A 58 -13.32 -27.73 1.87
N ALA A 59 -12.62 -27.41 2.97
CA ALA A 59 -11.28 -26.83 2.96
C ALA A 59 -10.28 -27.64 2.12
N GLU A 60 -10.38 -28.97 2.15
CA GLU A 60 -9.51 -29.88 1.39
C GLU A 60 -9.58 -29.68 -0.13
N HIS A 61 -10.68 -29.14 -0.66
CA HIS A 61 -10.85 -28.87 -2.09
C HIS A 61 -10.49 -27.43 -2.49
N LEU A 62 -10.18 -26.59 -1.51
CA LEU A 62 -9.90 -25.16 -1.71
C LEU A 62 -8.43 -24.82 -1.50
N GLN A 63 -7.59 -25.82 -1.25
CA GLN A 63 -6.15 -25.72 -1.05
C GLN A 63 -5.41 -26.50 -2.13
N SER A 64 -4.14 -26.15 -2.34
CA SER A 64 -3.27 -26.96 -3.20
C SER A 64 -2.99 -28.31 -2.54
N ASP A 65 -2.91 -29.37 -3.35
CA ASP A 65 -2.63 -30.72 -2.86
C ASP A 65 -1.31 -30.77 -2.08
N PRO A 66 -1.22 -31.56 -0.98
CA PRO A 66 0.02 -31.66 -0.20
C PRO A 66 1.25 -32.04 -1.02
N SER A 67 1.09 -32.81 -2.11
CA SER A 67 2.21 -33.14 -3.01
C SER A 67 2.76 -31.91 -3.75
N VAL A 68 1.92 -30.94 -4.08
CA VAL A 68 2.34 -29.68 -4.72
C VAL A 68 3.14 -28.83 -3.73
N GLN A 69 2.71 -28.77 -2.46
CA GLN A 69 3.42 -28.00 -1.44
C GLN A 69 4.78 -28.62 -1.06
N ASN A 70 4.88 -29.95 -1.06
CA ASN A 70 6.10 -30.66 -0.68
C ASN A 70 7.17 -30.70 -1.78
N ASP A 71 6.76 -30.62 -3.05
CA ASP A 71 7.66 -30.71 -4.22
C ASP A 71 7.19 -29.75 -5.35
N PRO A 72 7.20 -28.43 -5.11
CA PRO A 72 6.56 -27.46 -6.01
C PRO A 72 7.22 -27.39 -7.39
N GLU A 73 8.54 -27.57 -7.48
CA GLU A 73 9.28 -27.55 -8.75
C GLU A 73 8.84 -28.64 -9.73
N LYS A 74 8.19 -29.70 -9.25
CA LYS A 74 7.62 -30.75 -10.09
C LYS A 74 6.30 -30.36 -10.75
N TYR A 75 5.56 -29.42 -10.16
CA TYR A 75 4.18 -29.09 -10.56
C TYR A 75 4.02 -27.68 -11.15
N TYR A 76 4.90 -26.74 -10.82
CA TYR A 76 4.93 -25.40 -11.42
C TYR A 76 6.05 -25.26 -12.45
N ASP A 77 5.78 -24.53 -13.54
CA ASP A 77 6.79 -24.24 -14.57
C ASP A 77 7.95 -23.39 -14.03
N GLU A 78 7.66 -22.53 -13.04
CA GLU A 78 8.62 -21.70 -12.32
C GLU A 78 8.27 -21.67 -10.82
N TYR A 79 9.29 -21.73 -9.98
CA TYR A 79 9.16 -21.66 -8.52
C TYR A 79 10.04 -20.53 -7.97
N TYR A 80 9.46 -19.68 -7.13
CA TYR A 80 10.13 -18.57 -6.46
C TYR A 80 9.82 -18.61 -4.97
N GLU A 81 10.85 -18.47 -4.13
CA GLU A 81 10.71 -18.45 -2.68
C GLU A 81 10.99 -17.05 -2.13
N ILE A 82 10.11 -16.59 -1.23
CA ILE A 82 10.24 -15.30 -0.55
C ILE A 82 10.16 -15.55 0.95
N ASP A 83 11.25 -15.24 1.66
CA ASP A 83 11.28 -15.23 3.12
C ASP A 83 10.72 -13.90 3.65
N LEU A 84 9.46 -13.93 4.08
CA LEU A 84 8.76 -12.76 4.64
C LEU A 84 9.45 -12.16 5.87
N SER A 85 10.23 -12.94 6.62
CA SER A 85 10.91 -12.44 7.83
C SER A 85 12.10 -11.54 7.52
N THR A 86 12.62 -11.64 6.30
CA THR A 86 13.75 -10.82 5.81
C THR A 86 13.30 -9.66 4.93
N LEU A 87 12.00 -9.60 4.60
CA LEU A 87 11.46 -8.61 3.68
C LEU A 87 11.41 -7.22 4.32
N GLU A 88 12.13 -6.27 3.74
CA GLU A 88 12.07 -4.86 4.09
C GLU A 88 10.92 -4.15 3.33
N PRO A 89 10.32 -3.06 3.84
CA PRO A 89 9.44 -2.21 3.05
C PRO A 89 10.09 -1.77 1.73
N HIS A 90 9.32 -1.80 0.63
CA HIS A 90 9.80 -1.48 -0.71
C HIS A 90 9.15 -0.23 -1.29
N ILE A 91 9.89 0.45 -2.18
CA ILE A 91 9.37 1.49 -3.06
C ILE A 91 9.57 1.02 -4.50
N VAL A 92 8.57 1.27 -5.34
CA VAL A 92 8.53 0.88 -6.75
C VAL A 92 8.42 2.11 -7.67
N GLY A 93 9.15 2.12 -8.78
CA GLY A 93 9.18 3.22 -9.76
C GLY A 93 10.49 4.02 -9.83
N PRO A 94 10.53 5.12 -10.60
CA PRO A 94 9.40 5.71 -11.29
C PRO A 94 9.08 5.02 -12.62
N HIS A 95 7.90 5.30 -13.17
CA HIS A 95 7.46 4.96 -14.54
C HIS A 95 7.22 3.49 -14.88
N THR A 96 7.55 2.56 -13.99
CA THR A 96 7.26 1.14 -14.16
C THR A 96 7.02 0.45 -12.81
N PRO A 97 6.06 -0.50 -12.73
CA PRO A 97 5.73 -1.22 -11.50
C PRO A 97 6.68 -2.38 -11.18
N ASP A 98 7.71 -2.62 -11.99
CA ASP A 98 8.72 -3.66 -11.77
C ASP A 98 10.08 -3.13 -11.27
N LEU A 99 10.26 -1.80 -11.22
CA LEU A 99 11.46 -1.16 -10.68
C LEU A 99 11.36 -1.03 -9.15
N GLY A 100 11.43 -2.17 -8.46
CA GLY A 100 11.37 -2.28 -7.00
C GLY A 100 12.73 -2.23 -6.32
N ARG A 101 12.79 -1.65 -5.12
CA ARG A 101 13.94 -1.66 -4.22
C ARG A 101 13.50 -1.46 -2.77
N PRO A 102 14.28 -1.91 -1.78
CA PRO A 102 14.02 -1.60 -0.39
C PRO A 102 14.10 -0.09 -0.12
N VAL A 103 13.34 0.39 0.87
CA VAL A 103 13.34 1.81 1.27
C VAL A 103 14.73 2.29 1.69
N SER A 104 15.56 1.42 2.28
CA SER A 104 16.97 1.69 2.61
C SER A 104 17.83 2.11 1.40
N ALA A 105 17.48 1.68 0.18
CA ALA A 105 18.21 2.06 -1.04
C ALA A 105 17.74 3.39 -1.65
N MET A 106 16.54 3.86 -1.29
CA MET A 106 15.86 4.97 -1.97
C MET A 106 16.68 6.26 -1.95
N SER A 107 17.25 6.63 -0.80
CA SER A 107 18.01 7.88 -0.68
C SER A 107 19.18 7.94 -1.66
N SER A 108 19.94 6.85 -1.77
CA SER A 108 21.08 6.76 -2.68
C SER A 108 20.67 6.84 -4.15
N GLU A 109 19.51 6.26 -4.49
CA GLU A 109 18.98 6.26 -5.84
C GLU A 109 18.46 7.64 -6.25
N VAL A 110 17.86 8.40 -5.32
CA VAL A 110 17.46 9.80 -5.56
C VAL A 110 18.65 10.62 -6.04
N ASP A 111 19.80 10.49 -5.38
CA ASP A 111 21.02 11.21 -5.74
C ASP A 111 21.61 10.73 -7.08
N GLN A 112 21.73 9.41 -7.28
CA GLN A 112 22.33 8.83 -8.48
C GLN A 112 21.53 9.10 -9.74
N LYS A 113 20.20 9.06 -9.65
CA LYS A 113 19.28 9.21 -10.78
C LYS A 113 18.75 10.63 -10.92
N GLY A 114 19.04 11.51 -9.97
CA GLY A 114 18.55 12.89 -9.95
C GLY A 114 17.03 12.96 -9.90
N TYR A 115 16.39 12.10 -9.09
CA TYR A 115 14.94 12.17 -8.86
C TYR A 115 14.58 13.42 -8.06
N ALA A 116 13.37 13.93 -8.28
CA ALA A 116 12.90 15.07 -7.48
C ALA A 116 12.77 14.62 -6.02
N GLU A 117 13.58 15.19 -5.13
CA GLU A 117 13.62 14.77 -3.74
C GLU A 117 12.31 15.06 -2.99
N PRO A 118 11.74 16.29 -3.04
CA PRO A 118 10.52 16.58 -2.30
C PRO A 118 9.33 15.77 -2.81
N ILE A 119 8.57 15.20 -1.88
CA ILE A 119 7.30 14.54 -2.20
C ILE A 119 6.25 15.63 -2.31
N SER A 120 5.80 15.87 -3.54
CA SER A 120 4.81 16.91 -3.84
C SER A 120 3.39 16.50 -3.46
N ALA A 121 3.06 15.21 -3.56
CA ALA A 121 1.80 14.65 -3.09
C ALA A 121 1.97 13.18 -2.66
N ALA A 122 1.31 12.82 -1.57
CA ALA A 122 1.22 11.47 -1.03
C ALA A 122 -0.23 11.00 -1.16
N LEU A 123 -0.45 9.81 -1.72
CA LEU A 123 -1.80 9.31 -2.00
C LEU A 123 -1.97 7.88 -1.49
N ILE A 124 -2.86 7.67 -0.53
CA ILE A 124 -3.21 6.33 -0.05
C ILE A 124 -4.61 5.92 -0.48
N GLY A 125 -4.84 4.62 -0.54
CA GLY A 125 -6.13 4.04 -0.91
C GLY A 125 -6.13 3.37 -2.28
N SER A 126 -7.14 3.70 -3.10
CA SER A 126 -7.52 2.98 -4.33
C SER A 126 -7.96 1.54 -4.06
N CYS A 127 -8.33 0.77 -5.09
CA CYS A 127 -8.73 -0.62 -4.89
C CYS A 127 -7.61 -1.52 -4.33
N THR A 128 -6.33 -1.15 -4.46
CA THR A 128 -5.19 -1.98 -4.06
C THR A 128 -4.92 -1.95 -2.54
N ASN A 129 -5.02 -0.78 -1.89
CA ASN A 129 -4.67 -0.57 -0.48
C ASN A 129 -5.64 0.36 0.25
N SER A 130 -6.93 0.05 0.23
CA SER A 130 -7.98 0.84 0.92
C SER A 130 -8.88 0.00 1.82
N SER A 131 -8.41 -1.16 2.27
CA SER A 131 -9.12 -1.94 3.26
C SER A 131 -9.18 -1.23 4.61
N TYR A 132 -10.00 -1.73 5.53
CA TYR A 132 -10.02 -1.23 6.90
C TYR A 132 -8.66 -1.46 7.60
N GLU A 133 -7.96 -2.55 7.27
CA GLU A 133 -6.59 -2.81 7.75
C GLU A 133 -5.61 -1.73 7.26
N ASP A 134 -5.64 -1.40 5.96
CA ASP A 134 -4.79 -0.34 5.40
C ASP A 134 -5.05 1.00 6.09
N MET A 135 -6.33 1.38 6.25
CA MET A 135 -6.73 2.64 6.87
C MET A 135 -6.31 2.72 8.35
N THR A 136 -6.44 1.62 9.09
CA THR A 136 -6.07 1.57 10.51
C THR A 136 -4.56 1.59 10.73
N ARG A 137 -3.78 0.94 9.85
CA ARG A 137 -2.31 1.03 9.87
C ARG A 137 -1.84 2.44 9.55
N SER A 138 -2.40 3.07 8.51
CA SER A 138 -2.07 4.46 8.14
C SER A 138 -2.43 5.47 9.23
N ILE A 139 -3.63 5.39 9.82
CA ILE A 139 -4.03 6.36 10.86
C ILE A 139 -3.25 6.18 12.16
N SER A 140 -2.74 4.98 12.45
CA SER A 140 -1.85 4.75 13.60
C SER A 140 -0.63 5.67 13.54
N LEU A 141 0.01 5.80 12.37
CA LEU A 141 1.15 6.69 12.17
C LEU A 141 0.78 8.17 12.30
N VAL A 142 -0.38 8.57 11.76
CA VAL A 142 -0.91 9.92 11.93
C VAL A 142 -1.10 10.25 13.41
N ARG A 143 -1.65 9.30 14.20
CA ARG A 143 -1.85 9.46 15.65
C ARG A 143 -0.52 9.61 16.39
N GLN A 144 0.50 8.81 16.03
CA GLN A 144 1.84 8.93 16.62
C GLN A 144 2.44 10.31 16.35
N ALA A 145 2.43 10.77 15.10
CA ALA A 145 2.93 12.09 14.73
C ALA A 145 2.17 13.23 15.40
N LYS A 146 0.82 13.15 15.44
CA LYS A 146 -0.03 14.13 16.14
C LYS A 146 0.28 14.20 17.63
N LYS A 147 0.49 13.06 18.30
CA LYS A 147 0.88 12.99 19.71
C LYS A 147 2.24 13.64 19.96
N ALA A 148 3.20 13.48 19.05
CA ALA A 148 4.51 14.11 19.11
C ALA A 148 4.50 15.58 18.63
N GLY A 149 3.40 16.07 18.05
CA GLY A 149 3.32 17.42 17.47
C GLY A 149 4.16 17.58 16.20
N VAL A 150 4.40 16.50 15.45
CA VAL A 150 5.09 16.51 14.17
C VAL A 150 4.08 16.86 13.07
N PRO A 151 4.23 17.98 12.35
CA PRO A 151 3.31 18.35 11.28
C PRO A 151 3.60 17.54 10.00
N ILE A 152 2.55 17.26 9.24
CA ILE A 152 2.70 16.69 7.90
C ILE A 152 3.33 17.70 6.95
N LYS A 153 4.26 17.26 6.09
CA LYS A 153 4.99 18.16 5.16
C LYS A 153 4.50 18.07 3.72
N THR A 154 3.80 17.00 3.38
CA THR A 154 3.30 16.71 2.04
C THR A 154 1.78 16.64 2.05
N SER A 155 1.13 17.11 0.98
CA SER A 155 -0.31 16.93 0.79
C SER A 155 -0.66 15.45 0.79
N LEU A 156 -1.51 15.02 1.73
CA LEU A 156 -1.97 13.64 1.85
C LEU A 156 -3.41 13.51 1.34
N LEU A 157 -3.61 12.67 0.33
CA LEU A 157 -4.91 12.33 -0.22
C LEU A 157 -5.27 10.89 0.19
N VAL A 158 -6.49 10.69 0.70
CA VAL A 158 -6.96 9.39 1.21
C VAL A 158 -8.19 8.96 0.42
N THR A 159 -8.15 7.80 -0.23
CA THR A 159 -9.25 7.28 -1.06
C THR A 159 -9.80 5.97 -0.50
N PRO A 160 -10.99 5.96 0.13
CA PRO A 160 -11.66 4.73 0.55
C PRO A 160 -12.10 3.91 -0.67
N GLY A 161 -12.00 2.58 -0.57
CA GLY A 161 -12.29 1.69 -1.71
C GLY A 161 -13.78 1.42 -1.96
N SER A 162 -14.63 1.71 -0.98
CA SER A 162 -16.07 1.47 -1.06
C SER A 162 -16.84 2.33 -0.07
N GLU A 163 -18.15 2.45 -0.28
CA GLU A 163 -19.05 3.09 0.67
C GLU A 163 -19.05 2.38 2.03
N THR A 164 -18.97 1.05 2.05
CA THR A 164 -18.90 0.28 3.30
C THR A 164 -17.66 0.65 4.11
N ILE A 165 -16.48 0.71 3.47
CA ILE A 165 -15.25 1.14 4.15
C ILE A 165 -15.40 2.59 4.62
N TYR A 166 -15.88 3.48 3.76
CA TYR A 166 -16.09 4.90 4.08
C TYR A 166 -16.97 5.09 5.32
N GLN A 167 -18.14 4.45 5.36
CA GLN A 167 -19.04 4.52 6.51
C GLN A 167 -18.43 3.90 7.77
N THR A 168 -17.64 2.83 7.62
CA THR A 168 -16.95 2.19 8.75
C THR A 168 -15.89 3.12 9.35
N ILE A 169 -15.06 3.77 8.53
CA ILE A 169 -14.03 4.70 9.02
C ILE A 169 -14.61 6.02 9.54
N ILE A 170 -15.82 6.41 9.10
CA ILE A 170 -16.59 7.51 9.72
C ILE A 170 -17.03 7.11 11.13
N ARG A 171 -17.70 5.95 11.24
CA ARG A 171 -18.21 5.41 12.51
C ARG A 171 -17.10 5.32 13.56
N ASP A 172 -15.92 4.86 13.15
CA ASP A 172 -14.79 4.63 14.03
C ASP A 172 -13.90 5.88 14.24
N GLY A 173 -14.31 7.04 13.72
CA GLY A 173 -13.63 8.33 13.89
C GLY A 173 -12.37 8.52 13.05
N ILE A 174 -11.92 7.49 12.33
CA ILE A 174 -10.70 7.49 11.51
C ILE A 174 -10.72 8.58 10.44
N LEU A 175 -11.86 8.77 9.76
CA LEU A 175 -12.00 9.80 8.73
C LEU A 175 -11.69 11.19 9.29
N LYS A 176 -12.30 11.53 10.42
CA LYS A 176 -12.12 12.81 11.08
C LYS A 176 -10.67 13.01 11.54
N GLU A 177 -10.02 11.95 12.01
CA GLU A 177 -8.62 12.05 12.43
C GLU A 177 -7.65 12.30 11.26
N PHE A 178 -7.93 11.76 10.08
CA PHE A 178 -7.20 12.11 8.86
C PHE A 178 -7.41 13.59 8.48
N GLU A 179 -8.66 14.07 8.50
CA GLU A 179 -8.99 15.47 8.20
C GLU A 179 -8.35 16.44 9.21
N ASP A 180 -8.41 16.13 10.51
CA ASP A 180 -7.76 16.89 11.58
C ASP A 180 -6.23 16.96 11.41
N ALA A 181 -5.62 15.99 10.73
CA ALA A 181 -4.21 15.97 10.40
C ALA A 181 -3.88 16.70 9.09
N GLY A 182 -4.87 17.30 8.43
CA GLY A 182 -4.72 18.03 7.17
C GLY A 182 -4.78 17.18 5.91
N ALA A 183 -5.19 15.90 6.02
CA ALA A 183 -5.40 15.06 4.86
C ALA A 183 -6.72 15.40 4.15
N THR A 184 -6.76 15.24 2.83
CA THR A 184 -7.98 15.35 2.03
C THR A 184 -8.54 13.96 1.75
N VAL A 185 -9.73 13.66 2.29
CA VAL A 185 -10.44 12.42 1.97
C VAL A 185 -11.21 12.61 0.66
N LEU A 186 -10.90 11.78 -0.33
CA LEU A 186 -11.52 11.81 -1.65
C LEU A 186 -12.78 10.96 -1.69
N ALA A 187 -13.55 11.12 -2.77
CA ALA A 187 -14.70 10.25 -3.06
C ALA A 187 -14.25 8.78 -3.23
N ASN A 188 -15.18 7.86 -2.96
CA ASN A 188 -14.99 6.40 -3.04
C ASN A 188 -14.93 5.93 -4.52
N ALA A 189 -13.92 6.38 -5.25
CA ALA A 189 -13.76 6.17 -6.69
C ALA A 189 -12.26 6.09 -7.06
N CYS A 190 -11.95 5.61 -8.27
CA CYS A 190 -10.55 5.45 -8.71
C CYS A 190 -9.74 6.75 -8.67
N GLY A 191 -10.36 7.89 -9.02
CA GLY A 191 -9.76 9.22 -8.91
C GLY A 191 -8.33 9.31 -9.48
N PRO A 192 -7.34 9.79 -8.69
CA PRO A 192 -5.95 9.91 -9.12
C PRO A 192 -5.28 8.61 -9.59
N CYS A 193 -5.78 7.43 -9.21
CA CYS A 193 -5.22 6.15 -9.65
C CYS A 193 -5.31 5.95 -11.19
N ILE A 194 -6.34 6.54 -11.81
CA ILE A 194 -6.59 6.45 -13.26
C ILE A 194 -6.41 7.79 -13.99
N GLY A 195 -5.83 8.80 -13.34
CA GLY A 195 -5.65 10.12 -13.93
C GLY A 195 -6.85 11.06 -13.78
N GLN A 196 -7.89 10.66 -13.06
CA GLN A 196 -9.03 11.53 -12.73
C GLN A 196 -8.69 12.39 -11.52
N TRP A 197 -7.69 13.25 -11.70
CA TRP A 197 -7.21 14.18 -10.70
C TRP A 197 -6.88 15.51 -11.37
N LYS A 198 -7.66 16.54 -11.03
CA LYS A 198 -7.33 17.91 -11.41
C LYS A 198 -6.30 18.43 -10.42
N ARG A 199 -5.05 18.43 -10.85
CA ARG A 199 -3.91 18.84 -10.04
C ARG A 199 -3.58 20.31 -10.30
N ASP A 200 -3.79 21.16 -9.29
CA ASP A 200 -3.63 22.62 -9.39
C ASP A 200 -2.33 23.14 -8.73
N ASP A 201 -1.61 22.31 -7.97
CA ASP A 201 -0.35 22.65 -7.27
C ASP A 201 0.90 22.60 -8.19
N MET A 202 0.79 21.99 -9.37
CA MET A 202 1.88 21.83 -10.33
C MET A 202 1.47 22.29 -11.73
N LYS A 203 2.41 22.84 -12.50
CA LYS A 203 2.21 23.10 -13.93
C LYS A 203 2.61 21.88 -14.73
N LYS A 204 1.96 21.69 -15.88
CA LYS A 204 2.33 20.64 -16.82
C LYS A 204 3.79 20.84 -17.28
N GLY A 205 4.60 19.79 -17.14
CA GLY A 205 6.04 19.82 -17.44
C GLY A 205 6.92 20.10 -16.22
N ASP A 206 6.35 20.43 -15.06
CA ASP A 206 7.14 20.51 -13.84
C ASP A 206 7.60 19.10 -13.41
N LYS A 207 8.89 18.96 -13.10
CA LYS A 207 9.45 17.71 -12.56
C LYS A 207 9.18 17.63 -11.06
N ASN A 208 8.51 16.56 -10.63
CA ASN A 208 8.14 16.34 -9.23
C ASN A 208 8.03 14.85 -8.92
N SER A 209 8.05 14.50 -7.63
CA SER A 209 7.78 13.13 -7.17
C SER A 209 6.43 13.06 -6.47
N ILE A 210 5.66 12.00 -6.75
CA ILE A 210 4.49 11.60 -5.98
C ILE A 210 4.70 10.18 -5.45
N LEU A 211 4.18 9.90 -4.26
CA LEU A 211 4.26 8.58 -3.65
C LEU A 211 2.85 8.07 -3.36
N THR A 212 2.53 6.88 -3.83
CA THR A 212 1.17 6.35 -3.81
C THR A 212 1.10 4.94 -3.25
N SER A 213 -0.05 4.53 -2.70
CA SER A 213 -0.36 3.12 -2.41
C SER A 213 -1.23 2.48 -3.48
N TYR A 214 -0.97 2.83 -4.74
CA TYR A 214 -1.71 2.30 -5.89
C TYR A 214 -0.93 1.12 -6.50
N ASN A 215 -1.27 0.71 -7.72
CA ASN A 215 -0.59 -0.38 -8.42
C ASN A 215 0.16 0.06 -9.69
N ARG A 216 -0.15 1.24 -10.26
CA ARG A 216 0.42 1.70 -11.53
C ARG A 216 1.00 3.11 -11.45
N ASN A 217 2.21 3.26 -11.98
CA ASN A 217 2.99 4.49 -11.96
C ASN A 217 3.56 4.88 -13.34
N PHE A 218 2.99 4.36 -14.43
CA PHE A 218 3.38 4.73 -15.80
C PHE A 218 3.37 6.26 -16.00
N ALA A 219 4.22 6.77 -16.89
CA ALA A 219 4.27 8.20 -17.18
C ALA A 219 2.87 8.75 -17.55
N LYS A 220 2.53 9.95 -17.02
CA LYS A 220 1.23 10.63 -17.17
C LYS A 220 0.03 9.93 -16.52
N ARG A 221 0.21 8.80 -15.83
CA ARG A 221 -0.91 8.00 -15.31
C ARG A 221 -1.78 8.76 -14.31
N ASN A 222 -1.18 9.46 -13.35
CA ASN A 222 -1.91 9.99 -12.19
C ASN A 222 -2.46 11.40 -12.37
N ASP A 223 -1.74 12.27 -13.08
CA ASP A 223 -2.08 13.69 -13.24
C ASP A 223 -1.91 14.20 -14.69
N GLY A 224 -1.61 13.31 -15.64
CA GLY A 224 -1.39 13.69 -17.04
C GLY A 224 -0.05 14.38 -17.33
N ASN A 225 0.81 14.58 -16.32
CA ASN A 225 2.12 15.22 -16.48
C ASN A 225 3.21 14.17 -16.81
N PRO A 226 3.95 14.30 -17.93
CA PRO A 226 5.03 13.37 -18.26
C PRO A 226 6.20 13.41 -17.27
N GLU A 227 6.47 14.57 -16.67
CA GLU A 227 7.63 14.80 -15.80
C GLU A 227 7.39 14.39 -14.33
N THR A 228 6.18 13.94 -14.01
CA THR A 228 5.86 13.42 -12.69
C THR A 228 6.43 12.02 -12.52
N LEU A 229 7.34 11.90 -11.56
CA LEU A 229 7.93 10.65 -11.11
C LEU A 229 6.95 9.98 -10.13
N GLY A 230 6.21 8.99 -10.61
CA GLY A 230 5.27 8.22 -9.80
C GLY A 230 5.95 7.08 -9.05
N PHE A 231 5.84 7.06 -7.72
CA PHE A 231 6.32 5.96 -6.88
C PHE A 231 5.16 5.23 -6.21
N ILE A 232 5.34 3.94 -5.96
CA ILE A 232 4.37 3.06 -5.30
C ILE A 232 4.99 2.46 -4.05
N SER A 233 4.23 2.38 -2.96
CA SER A 233 4.59 1.65 -1.74
C SER A 233 3.35 1.29 -0.92
N SER A 234 3.51 0.72 0.26
CA SER A 234 2.41 0.45 1.19
C SER A 234 1.82 1.75 1.76
N PRO A 235 0.53 1.77 2.14
CA PRO A 235 -0.14 2.99 2.61
C PRO A 235 0.47 3.52 3.91
N GLU A 236 1.00 2.67 4.79
CA GLU A 236 1.75 3.09 5.97
C GLU A 236 3.08 3.78 5.61
N LEU A 237 3.84 3.25 4.63
CA LEU A 237 5.09 3.87 4.21
C LEU A 237 4.84 5.23 3.54
N VAL A 238 3.79 5.31 2.72
CA VAL A 238 3.35 6.57 2.08
C VAL A 238 3.03 7.63 3.14
N VAL A 239 2.30 7.28 4.20
CA VAL A 239 1.98 8.21 5.30
C VAL A 239 3.25 8.64 6.05
N ALA A 240 4.11 7.69 6.45
CA ALA A 240 5.34 8.02 7.16
C ALA A 240 6.24 8.96 6.35
N MET A 241 6.38 8.68 5.04
CA MET A 241 7.16 9.52 4.13
C MET A 241 6.49 10.88 3.87
N ALA A 242 5.16 10.99 3.93
CA ALA A 242 4.47 12.29 3.84
C ALA A 242 4.79 13.23 5.02
N PHE A 243 5.01 12.68 6.22
CA PHE A 243 5.56 13.45 7.35
C PHE A 243 7.05 13.79 7.16
N GLY A 244 7.81 12.88 6.55
CA GLY A 244 9.21 13.13 6.17
C GLY A 244 9.36 14.26 5.13
N GLY A 245 8.47 14.28 4.14
CA GLY A 245 8.41 15.25 3.04
C GLY A 245 9.41 15.02 1.91
N SER A 246 10.20 13.94 1.98
CA SER A 246 11.33 13.67 1.08
C SER A 246 11.36 12.20 0.68
N MET A 247 11.66 11.93 -0.59
CA MET A 247 11.94 10.58 -1.10
C MET A 247 13.20 9.96 -0.47
N LYS A 248 14.04 10.75 0.21
CA LYS A 248 15.22 10.26 0.92
C LYS A 248 14.95 9.81 2.35
N PHE A 249 13.80 10.18 2.92
CA PHE A 249 13.48 9.84 4.31
C PHE A 249 13.18 8.35 4.44
N ASN A 250 13.91 7.66 5.32
CA ASN A 250 13.64 6.28 5.68
C ASN A 250 13.05 6.21 7.10
N PRO A 251 11.74 5.96 7.27
CA PRO A 251 11.13 5.90 8.60
C PRO A 251 11.63 4.75 9.48
N MET A 252 12.31 3.75 8.90
CA MET A 252 12.89 2.63 9.66
C MET A 252 14.16 3.04 10.41
N THR A 253 14.87 4.06 9.95
CA THR A 253 16.18 4.46 10.49
C THR A 253 16.21 5.89 10.97
N ASP A 254 15.55 6.79 10.26
CA ASP A 254 15.67 8.23 10.42
C ASP A 254 14.72 8.76 11.51
N SER A 255 15.01 9.94 12.03
CA SER A 255 14.14 10.65 12.98
C SER A 255 13.58 11.94 12.37
N LEU A 256 12.41 12.34 12.86
CA LEU A 256 11.86 13.68 12.68
C LEU A 256 12.04 14.46 13.99
N LYS A 257 11.77 15.76 13.96
CA LYS A 257 11.77 16.60 15.16
C LYS A 257 10.36 16.78 15.68
N ASP A 258 10.16 16.47 16.96
CA ASP A 258 8.91 16.72 17.67
C ASP A 258 8.73 18.22 17.99
N LYS A 259 7.59 18.59 18.58
CA LYS A 259 7.29 19.98 18.96
C LYS A 259 8.27 20.60 19.96
N ASP A 260 9.01 19.78 20.70
CA ASP A 260 9.96 20.19 21.72
C ASP A 260 11.42 20.11 21.21
N GLY A 261 11.63 19.70 19.95
CA GLY A 261 12.93 19.56 19.29
C GLY A 261 13.64 18.22 19.50
N ASN A 262 13.00 17.26 20.16
CA ASN A 262 13.56 15.92 20.36
C ASN A 262 13.42 15.05 19.10
N ASP A 263 14.21 13.98 19.04
CA ASP A 263 14.08 12.98 17.99
C ASP A 263 12.80 12.15 18.17
N PHE A 264 11.96 12.13 17.14
CA PHE A 264 10.78 11.30 17.01
C PHE A 264 11.01 10.24 15.93
N LYS A 265 10.65 9.00 16.21
CA LYS A 265 10.58 7.91 15.24
C LYS A 265 9.20 7.29 15.26
N PHE A 266 8.74 6.84 14.10
CA PHE A 266 7.53 6.04 14.02
C PHE A 266 7.77 4.67 14.64
N GLU A 267 6.75 4.14 15.32
CA GLU A 267 6.72 2.81 15.94
C GLU A 267 5.82 1.84 15.16
#